data_AF-A0A841PV21-F1
#
_entry.id   AF-A0A841PV21-F1
#
_cell.length_a   1.000
_cell.length_b   1.000
_cell.length_c   1.000
_cell.angle_alpha   90.00
_cell.angle_beta   90.00
_cell.angle_gamma   90.00
#
_symmetry.space_group_name_H-M   'P 1'
#
loop_
_entity.id
_entity.type
_entity.pdbx_description
1 polymer ?
#
loop_
_entity_poly.entity_id
_entity_poly.type
_entity_poly.pdbx_seq_one_letter_code
_entity_poly.pdbx_strand_id
1 'polypeptide(L)'
;MIARQEQVCRRLMSVPGVGPITALAFRATIDQPDRFRRSRDVGAHLGLTPARYQSGETDIQGKVSRCGDELARTALYEAAHSLLVLSKKWSSLRAWGMNVAKRRGMARARVAVARKLAGILHRMWSDATEFRFGKAPGRVSA
;
A
#
# COMPACT_ATOMS: atom_id res chain seq x y z
N MET A 1 18.32 -3.36 15.64
CA MET A 1 17.18 -3.55 14.70
C MET A 1 17.70 -3.65 13.26
N ILE A 2 17.57 -4.82 12.64
CA ILE A 2 18.07 -5.13 11.29
C ILE A 2 17.48 -4.21 10.21
N ALA A 3 16.22 -3.79 10.35
CA ALA A 3 15.55 -2.82 9.46
C ALA A 3 16.31 -1.51 9.25
N ARG A 4 17.08 -1.09 10.26
CA ARG A 4 17.79 0.19 10.24
C ARG A 4 19.16 0.07 9.58
N GLN A 5 19.68 -1.12 9.30
CA GLN A 5 20.94 -1.28 8.58
C GLN A 5 20.74 -1.42 7.07
N GLU A 6 19.53 -1.79 6.64
CA GLU A 6 19.22 -2.01 5.24
C GLU A 6 18.69 -0.75 4.54
N GLN A 7 19.35 -0.36 3.45
CA GLN A 7 19.03 0.87 2.71
C GLN A 7 17.62 0.83 2.09
N VAL A 8 17.15 -0.36 1.71
CA VAL A 8 15.79 -0.60 1.22
C VAL A 8 14.76 -0.29 2.31
N CYS A 9 14.87 -0.90 3.48
CA CYS A 9 13.93 -0.67 4.58
C CYS A 9 13.89 0.81 5.00
N ARG A 10 15.06 1.49 5.04
CA ARG A 10 15.12 2.94 5.29
C ARG A 10 14.34 3.74 4.25
N ARG A 11 14.49 3.42 2.97
CA ARG A 11 13.77 4.08 1.88
C ARG A 11 12.26 3.83 1.98
N LEU A 12 11.83 2.61 2.29
CA LEU A 12 10.40 2.28 2.47
C LEU A 12 9.79 3.06 3.66
N MET A 13 10.53 3.25 4.75
CA MET A 13 10.10 4.03 5.91
C MET A 13 9.98 5.55 5.64
N SER A 14 10.44 6.06 4.49
CA SER A 14 10.18 7.45 4.08
C SER A 14 8.69 7.70 3.78
N VAL A 15 7.94 6.63 3.49
CA VAL A 15 6.50 6.71 3.24
C VAL A 15 5.75 6.97 4.55
N PRO A 16 4.90 8.01 4.64
CA PRO A 16 4.11 8.25 5.84
C PRO A 16 3.22 7.04 6.17
N GLY A 17 3.28 6.60 7.42
CA GLY A 17 2.55 5.43 7.91
C GLY A 17 3.31 4.10 7.80
N VAL A 18 4.43 4.04 7.06
CA VAL A 18 5.25 2.82 6.98
C VAL A 18 6.28 2.80 8.09
N GLY A 19 6.14 1.86 9.02
CA GLY A 19 7.09 1.62 10.11
C GLY A 19 8.11 0.53 9.78
N PRO A 20 9.06 0.27 10.71
CA PRO A 20 10.09 -0.76 10.54
C PRO A 20 9.52 -2.18 10.38
N ILE A 21 8.43 -2.49 11.09
CA ILE A 21 7.76 -3.80 10.98
C ILE A 21 7.16 -3.96 9.59
N THR A 22 6.43 -2.95 9.09
CA THR A 22 5.86 -2.97 7.74
C THR A 22 6.94 -3.06 6.66
N ALA A 23 8.03 -2.31 6.79
CA ALA A 23 9.12 -2.33 5.83
C ALA A 23 9.84 -3.70 5.79
N LEU A 24 10.10 -4.31 6.95
CA LEU A 24 10.68 -5.65 7.04
C LEU A 24 9.74 -6.73 6.51
N ALA A 25 8.48 -6.72 6.94
CA ALA A 25 7.50 -7.70 6.49
C ALA A 25 7.31 -7.63 4.97
N PHE A 26 7.17 -6.41 4.42
CA PHE A 26 7.06 -6.23 2.97
C PHE A 26 8.29 -6.76 2.23
N ARG A 27 9.49 -6.44 2.70
CA ARG A 27 10.72 -6.95 2.09
C ARG A 27 10.79 -8.48 2.15
N ALA A 28 10.55 -9.06 3.32
CA ALA A 28 10.63 -10.50 3.54
C ALA A 28 9.63 -11.28 2.68
N THR A 29 8.42 -10.74 2.49
CA THR A 29 7.40 -11.41 1.66
C THR A 29 7.68 -11.31 0.16
N ILE A 30 8.23 -10.18 -0.30
CA ILE A 30 8.49 -9.95 -1.72
C ILE A 30 9.80 -10.61 -2.16
N ASP A 31 10.81 -10.64 -1.28
CA ASP A 31 12.16 -11.17 -1.48
C ASP A 31 12.94 -10.47 -2.59
N GLN A 32 12.48 -10.58 -3.84
CA GLN A 32 13.05 -9.95 -5.03
C GLN A 32 12.00 -9.06 -5.73
N PRO A 33 12.27 -7.76 -5.95
CA PRO A 33 11.33 -6.86 -6.63
C PRO A 33 11.15 -7.24 -8.12
N ASP A 34 12.19 -7.78 -8.76
CA ASP A 34 12.16 -8.13 -10.19
C ASP A 34 11.22 -9.31 -10.50
N ARG A 35 10.76 -10.03 -9.47
CA ARG A 35 9.75 -11.11 -9.60
C ARG A 35 8.43 -10.60 -10.16
N PHE A 36 8.09 -9.33 -9.93
CA PHE A 36 6.81 -8.76 -10.37
C PHE A 36 7.00 -7.91 -11.63
N ARG A 37 6.52 -8.43 -12.77
CA ARG A 37 6.51 -7.68 -14.05
C ARG A 37 5.74 -6.36 -13.95
N ARG A 38 4.71 -6.28 -13.09
CA ARG A 38 3.95 -5.03 -12.84
C ARG A 38 3.76 -4.82 -11.34
N SER A 39 4.03 -3.61 -10.85
CA SER A 39 3.82 -3.26 -9.43
C SER A 39 2.38 -3.41 -8.95
N ARG A 40 1.39 -3.47 -9.85
CA ARG A 40 -0.02 -3.68 -9.50
C ARG A 40 -0.30 -5.11 -9.01
N ASP A 41 0.54 -6.07 -9.42
CA ASP A 41 0.33 -7.50 -9.13
C ASP A 41 0.74 -7.84 -7.68
N VAL A 42 1.60 -7.00 -7.09
CA VAL A 42 2.05 -7.10 -5.69
C VAL A 42 0.87 -7.05 -4.71
N GLY A 43 -0.11 -6.19 -4.98
CA GLY A 43 -1.32 -6.12 -4.14
C GLY A 43 -2.13 -7.41 -4.17
N ALA A 44 -2.17 -8.12 -5.29
CA ALA A 44 -2.83 -9.42 -5.40
C ALA A 44 -2.02 -10.51 -4.68
N HIS A 45 -0.69 -10.50 -4.83
CA HIS A 45 0.20 -11.44 -4.15
C HIS A 45 0.10 -11.37 -2.61
N LEU A 46 -0.06 -10.16 -2.07
CA LEU A 46 -0.23 -9.93 -0.63
C LEU A 46 -1.67 -10.21 -0.15
N GLY A 47 -2.54 -10.70 -1.02
CA GLY A 47 -3.94 -10.96 -0.71
C GLY A 47 -4.73 -9.70 -0.36
N LEU A 48 -4.31 -8.51 -0.83
CA LEU A 48 -4.99 -7.22 -0.63
C LEU A 48 -6.04 -6.93 -1.70
N THR A 49 -6.26 -7.84 -2.64
CA THR A 49 -7.25 -7.75 -3.72
C THR A 49 -8.47 -8.61 -3.38
N PRO A 50 -9.71 -8.18 -3.73
CA PRO A 50 -10.87 -9.06 -3.67
C PRO A 50 -10.60 -10.36 -4.43
N ALA A 51 -11.00 -11.48 -3.86
CA ALA A 51 -11.07 -12.75 -4.55
C ALA A 51 -11.95 -12.56 -5.79
N ARG A 52 -11.39 -12.86 -6.96
CA ARG A 52 -12.12 -12.86 -8.22
C ARG A 52 -12.49 -14.31 -8.50
N TYR A 53 -13.78 -14.61 -8.50
CA TYR A 53 -14.29 -15.90 -8.97
C TYR A 53 -14.81 -15.69 -10.39
N GLN A 54 -14.10 -16.26 -11.36
CA GLN A 54 -14.43 -16.12 -12.77
C GLN A 54 -14.62 -17.53 -13.37
N SER A 55 -15.85 -17.89 -13.69
CA SER A 55 -16.19 -19.14 -14.38
C SER A 55 -16.95 -18.76 -15.65
N GLY A 56 -16.29 -18.79 -16.81
CA GLY A 56 -16.85 -18.65 -18.17
C GLY A 56 -17.79 -17.46 -18.41
N GLU A 57 -19.00 -17.55 -17.86
CA GLU A 57 -20.13 -16.63 -18.00
C GLU A 57 -20.31 -15.70 -16.78
N THR A 58 -19.60 -15.92 -15.67
CA THR A 58 -19.79 -15.20 -14.40
C THR A 58 -18.48 -14.61 -13.87
N ASP A 59 -18.42 -13.27 -13.70
CA ASP A 59 -17.33 -12.53 -13.02
C ASP A 59 -17.85 -11.94 -11.71
N ILE A 60 -17.57 -12.60 -10.58
CA ILE A 60 -17.97 -12.12 -9.25
C ILE A 60 -16.72 -11.62 -8.50
N GLN A 61 -16.76 -10.35 -8.07
CA GLN A 61 -15.81 -9.79 -7.12
C GLN A 61 -16.27 -10.09 -5.69
N GLY A 62 -15.60 -11.07 -5.06
CA GLY A 62 -15.87 -11.53 -3.70
C GLY A 62 -15.13 -10.74 -2.61
N LYS A 63 -15.07 -11.33 -1.40
CA LYS A 63 -14.32 -10.79 -0.26
C LYS A 63 -12.82 -10.77 -0.55
N VAL A 64 -12.04 -9.99 0.20
CA VAL A 64 -10.56 -9.98 0.12
C VAL A 64 -10.04 -11.42 0.17
N SER A 65 -9.22 -11.81 -0.81
CA SER A 65 -8.82 -13.21 -1.03
C SER A 65 -8.08 -13.84 0.15
N ARG A 66 -7.23 -13.07 0.84
CA ARG A 66 -6.38 -13.54 1.94
C ARG A 66 -5.35 -14.63 1.57
N CYS A 67 -5.18 -14.99 0.29
CA CYS A 67 -4.23 -16.01 -0.18
C CYS A 67 -2.74 -15.56 -0.19
N GLY A 68 -2.35 -14.65 0.70
CA GLY A 68 -0.98 -14.14 0.82
C GLY A 68 -0.57 -14.02 2.28
N ASP A 69 0.70 -13.63 2.51
CA ASP A 69 1.30 -13.51 3.84
C ASP A 69 0.45 -12.63 4.77
N GLU A 70 0.06 -13.19 5.91
CA GLU A 70 -0.82 -12.53 6.87
C GLU A 70 -0.11 -11.37 7.58
N LEU A 71 1.18 -11.51 7.88
CA LEU A 71 1.96 -10.49 8.56
C LEU A 71 2.10 -9.25 7.67
N ALA A 72 2.47 -9.43 6.40
CA ALA A 72 2.58 -8.33 5.45
C ALA A 72 1.23 -7.67 5.16
N ARG A 73 0.16 -8.46 5.05
CA ARG A 73 -1.21 -7.93 4.88
C ARG A 73 -1.62 -7.06 6.07
N THR A 74 -1.43 -7.56 7.29
CA THR A 74 -1.76 -6.83 8.52
C THR A 74 -0.90 -5.60 8.68
N ALA A 75 0.42 -5.70 8.44
CA ALA A 75 1.34 -4.58 8.55
C ALA A 75 1.05 -3.46 7.54
N LEU A 76 0.59 -3.81 6.32
CA LEU A 76 0.16 -2.82 5.32
C LEU A 76 -1.18 -2.18 5.67
N TYR A 77 -2.10 -2.93 6.30
CA TYR A 77 -3.35 -2.39 6.79
C TYR A 77 -3.11 -1.38 7.93
N GLU A 78 -2.23 -1.71 8.88
CA GLU A 78 -1.82 -0.80 9.95
C GLU A 78 -1.07 0.42 9.42
N ALA A 79 -0.23 0.25 8.39
CA ALA A 79 0.42 1.38 7.74
C ALA A 79 -0.58 2.30 7.03
N ALA A 80 -1.59 1.73 6.36
CA ALA A 80 -2.69 2.49 5.75
C ALA A 80 -3.54 3.20 6.81
N HIS A 81 -3.82 2.56 7.95
CA HIS A 81 -4.47 3.20 9.09
C HIS A 81 -3.64 4.40 9.57
N SER A 82 -2.36 4.18 9.85
CA SER A 82 -1.44 5.20 10.33
C SER A 82 -1.35 6.38 9.36
N LEU A 83 -1.32 6.11 8.05
CA LEU A 83 -1.37 7.15 7.01
C LEU A 83 -2.67 7.96 7.04
N LEU A 84 -3.83 7.31 7.25
CA LEU A 84 -5.15 7.94 7.18
C LEU A 84 -5.60 8.59 8.48
N VAL A 85 -5.15 8.12 9.63
CA VAL A 85 -5.64 8.59 10.94
C VAL A 85 -4.55 9.35 11.70
N LEU A 86 -3.32 8.82 11.72
CA LEU A 86 -2.26 9.34 12.58
C LEU A 86 -1.37 10.38 11.86
N SER A 87 -1.19 10.24 10.55
CA SER A 87 -0.29 11.11 9.79
C SER A 87 -0.87 12.51 9.60
N LYS A 88 -0.14 13.51 10.12
CA LYS A 88 -0.43 14.93 9.93
C LYS A 88 0.09 15.49 8.60
N LYS A 89 0.99 14.76 7.92
CA LYS A 89 1.58 15.21 6.65
C LYS A 89 0.59 15.04 5.51
N TRP A 90 0.45 16.09 4.70
CA TRP A 90 -0.33 16.00 3.48
C TRP A 90 0.38 15.12 2.45
N SER A 91 -0.36 14.25 1.78
CA SER A 91 0.08 13.55 0.58
C SER A 91 -1.11 13.32 -0.35
N SER A 92 -0.85 13.24 -1.65
CA SER A 92 -1.83 12.87 -2.66
C SER A 92 -2.46 11.50 -2.36
N LEU A 93 -1.68 10.56 -1.79
CA LEU A 93 -2.17 9.25 -1.35
C LEU A 93 -3.17 9.38 -0.19
N ARG A 94 -2.87 10.21 0.81
CA ARG A 94 -3.78 10.50 1.93
C ARG A 94 -5.06 11.16 1.44
N ALA A 95 -4.94 12.19 0.60
CA ALA A 95 -6.10 12.91 0.04
C ALA A 95 -7.02 11.96 -0.76
N TRP A 96 -6.43 11.13 -1.63
CA TRP A 96 -7.16 10.11 -2.37
C TRP A 96 -7.84 9.10 -1.42
N GLY A 97 -7.13 8.61 -0.41
CA GLY A 97 -7.68 7.67 0.57
C GLY A 97 -8.83 8.26 1.38
N MET A 98 -8.74 9.53 1.80
CA MET A 98 -9.84 10.25 2.46
C MET A 98 -11.06 10.41 1.54
N ASN A 99 -10.88 10.65 0.24
CA ASN A 99 -11.99 10.67 -0.72
C ASN A 99 -12.63 9.29 -0.93
N VAL A 100 -11.88 8.20 -0.80
CA VAL A 100 -12.46 6.86 -0.76
C VAL A 100 -13.24 6.65 0.53
N ALA A 101 -12.71 7.11 1.67
CA ALA A 101 -13.37 7.00 2.97
C ALA A 101 -14.73 7.73 2.98
N LYS A 102 -14.79 8.93 2.41
CA LYS A 102 -16.04 9.70 2.25
C LYS A 102 -17.11 8.96 1.44
N ARG A 103 -16.73 8.23 0.39
CA ARG A 103 -17.67 7.57 -0.54
C ARG A 103 -18.07 6.15 -0.15
N ARG A 104 -17.18 5.41 0.53
CA ARG A 104 -17.29 3.96 0.73
C ARG A 104 -17.04 3.52 2.18
N GLY A 105 -16.74 4.45 3.09
CA GLY A 105 -16.43 4.17 4.49
C GLY A 105 -14.94 3.90 4.75
N MET A 106 -14.54 4.11 6.00
CA MET A 106 -13.13 4.07 6.43
C MET A 106 -12.48 2.69 6.25
N ALA A 107 -13.20 1.60 6.56
CA ALA A 107 -12.66 0.24 6.44
C ALA A 107 -12.28 -0.09 4.99
N ARG A 108 -13.15 0.25 4.02
CA ARG A 108 -12.87 0.06 2.59
C ARG A 108 -11.73 0.96 2.11
N ALA A 109 -11.64 2.18 2.64
CA ALA A 109 -10.54 3.10 2.34
C ALA A 109 -9.18 2.56 2.81
N ARG A 110 -9.10 1.99 4.02
CA ARG A 110 -7.85 1.39 4.53
C ARG A 110 -7.36 0.27 3.62
N VAL A 111 -8.24 -0.64 3.19
CA VAL A 111 -7.87 -1.71 2.24
C VAL A 111 -7.42 -1.15 0.88
N ALA A 112 -8.14 -0.16 0.36
CA ALA A 112 -7.79 0.47 -0.92
C ALA A 112 -6.44 1.19 -0.85
N VAL A 113 -6.16 1.88 0.26
CA VAL A 113 -4.87 2.54 0.53
C VAL A 113 -3.76 1.52 0.70
N ALA A 114 -3.98 0.44 1.47
CA ALA A 114 -2.99 -0.63 1.64
C ALA A 114 -2.58 -1.25 0.29
N ARG A 115 -3.55 -1.52 -0.59
CA ARG A 115 -3.26 -2.02 -1.95
C ARG A 115 -2.43 -1.04 -2.77
N LYS A 116 -2.76 0.25 -2.72
CA LYS A 116 -2.03 1.29 -3.44
C LYS A 116 -0.62 1.50 -2.87
N LEU A 117 -0.50 1.42 -1.54
CA LEU A 117 0.75 1.49 -0.80
C LEU A 117 1.71 0.36 -1.21
N ALA A 118 1.22 -0.87 -1.31
CA ALA A 118 2.01 -2.01 -1.76
C ALA A 118 2.65 -1.79 -3.15
N GLY A 119 1.88 -1.25 -4.10
CA GLY A 119 2.41 -0.92 -5.43
C GLY A 119 3.43 0.22 -5.42
N ILE A 120 3.25 1.22 -4.55
CA ILE A 120 4.20 2.33 -4.37
C ILE A 120 5.50 1.81 -3.75
N LEU A 121 5.44 1.01 -2.69
CA LEU A 121 6.60 0.42 -2.03
C LEU A 121 7.42 -0.45 -2.99
N HIS A 122 6.74 -1.26 -3.79
CA HIS A 122 7.38 -2.05 -4.84
C HIS A 122 8.13 -1.17 -5.85
N ARG A 123 7.50 -0.09 -6.32
CA ARG A 123 8.11 0.80 -7.31
C ARG A 123 9.28 1.58 -6.73
N MET A 124 9.17 2.04 -5.49
CA MET A 124 10.27 2.69 -4.76
C MET A 124 11.46 1.75 -4.56
N TRP A 125 11.20 0.48 -4.31
CA TRP A 125 12.25 -0.52 -4.22
C TRP A 125 12.90 -0.79 -5.58
N SER A 126 12.11 -1.07 -6.61
CA SER A 126 12.60 -1.37 -7.97
C SER A 126 13.41 -0.22 -8.57
N ASP A 127 12.90 1.01 -8.46
CA ASP A 127 13.54 2.18 -9.07
C ASP A 127 14.56 2.86 -8.14
N ALA A 128 14.76 2.34 -6.93
CA ALA A 128 15.57 2.95 -5.88
C ALA A 128 15.20 4.41 -5.55
N THR A 129 13.91 4.77 -5.68
CA THR A 129 13.40 6.14 -5.52
C THR A 129 12.73 6.40 -4.17
N GLU A 130 12.71 7.67 -3.76
CA GLU A 130 12.02 8.11 -2.55
C GLU A 130 10.52 8.33 -2.76
N PHE A 131 9.77 8.38 -1.65
CA PHE A 131 8.33 8.61 -1.69
C PHE A 131 7.99 10.01 -2.19
N ARG A 132 7.17 10.07 -3.24
CA ARG A 132 6.66 11.33 -3.80
C ARG A 132 5.32 11.69 -3.14
N PHE A 133 5.32 12.74 -2.33
CA PHE A 133 4.11 13.23 -1.65
C PHE A 133 3.05 13.78 -2.64
N GLY A 134 3.47 14.21 -3.83
CA GLY A 134 2.63 14.91 -4.82
C GLY A 134 2.43 16.39 -4.47
N LYS A 135 1.76 17.16 -5.34
CA LYS A 135 1.34 18.54 -5.05
C LYS A 135 -0.09 18.57 -4.53
N ALA A 136 -0.34 19.35 -3.48
CA ALA A 136 -1.70 19.69 -3.10
C ALA A 136 -2.40 20.38 -4.27
N PRO A 137 -3.71 20.14 -4.51
CA PRO A 137 -4.44 20.98 -5.44
C PRO A 137 -4.21 22.43 -4.99
N GLY A 138 -3.66 23.25 -5.87
CA GLY A 138 -3.40 24.65 -5.58
C GLY A 138 -4.68 25.27 -5.05
N ARG A 139 -4.61 26.07 -3.99
CA ARG A 139 -5.75 26.90 -3.61
C ARG A 139 -6.06 27.76 -4.84
N VAL A 140 -7.15 27.47 -5.50
CA VAL A 140 -7.75 28.42 -6.44
C VAL A 140 -8.23 29.53 -5.53
N SER A 141 -7.44 30.61 -5.44
CA SER A 141 -7.89 31.86 -4.83
C SER A 141 -9.08 32.33 -5.65
N ALA A 142 -10.23 32.44 -4.99
CA ALA A 142 -11.40 33.14 -5.51
C ALA A 142 -11.12 34.65 -5.54
#